data_AF-A0A7K1SN48-F1
#
_entry.id   AF-A0A7K1SN48-F1
#
_cell.length_a   1.000
_cell.length_b   1.000
_cell.length_c   1.000
_cell.angle_alpha   90.00
_cell.angle_beta   90.00
_cell.angle_gamma   90.00
#
_symmetry.space_group_name_H-M   'P 1'
#
loop_
_entity.id
_entity.type
_entity.pdbx_description
1 polymer ?
#
loop_
_entity_poly.entity_id
_entity_poly.type
_entity_poly.pdbx_seq_one_letter_code
_entity_poly.pdbx_strand_id
1 'polypeptide(L)'
;MNLFWILWAIDAVIALIFFYFFFVGMADGTVSSFNAGLWALILAALGAILGGGYWLHTNQHVVGAKILLSVLAVPGLLCGIFFLVLILTNPRWN
;
A
#
# COMPACT_ATOMS: atom_id res chain seq x y z
N MET A 1 2.76 11.98 17.29
CA MET A 1 2.15 11.15 16.23
C MET A 1 1.97 9.75 16.80
N ASN A 2 0.76 9.18 16.79
CA ASN A 2 0.55 7.83 17.32
C ASN A 2 0.94 6.76 16.26
N LEU A 3 1.22 5.53 16.68
CA LEU A 3 1.60 4.43 15.78
C LEU A 3 0.55 4.17 14.69
N PHE A 4 -0.74 4.35 15.01
CA PHE A 4 -1.83 4.19 14.05
C PHE A 4 -1.66 5.11 12.83
N TRP A 5 -1.44 6.40 13.04
CA TRP A 5 -1.30 7.36 11.95
C TRP A 5 -0.04 7.13 11.11
N ILE A 6 1.03 6.58 11.72
CA ILE A 6 2.24 6.18 10.97
C ILE A 6 1.92 5.02 10.03
N LEU A 7 1.31 3.95 10.53
CA LEU A 7 0.93 2.79 9.71
C LEU A 7 -0.06 3.19 8.61
N TRP A 8 -1.08 3.97 8.96
CA TRP A 8 -2.09 4.45 8.02
C TRP A 8 -1.47 5.32 6.91
N ALA A 9 -0.53 6.21 7.26
CA ALA A 9 0.15 7.05 6.27
C ALA A 9 1.02 6.23 5.30
N ILE A 10 1.72 5.18 5.78
CA ILE A 10 2.47 4.27 4.91
C ILE A 10 1.53 3.58 3.92
N ASP A 11 0.44 3.00 4.41
CA ASP A 11 -0.57 2.35 3.56
C ASP A 11 -1.19 3.31 2.56
N ALA A 12 -1.43 4.57 2.96
CA ALA A 12 -1.98 5.60 2.09
C ALA A 12 -1.01 5.95 0.95
N VAL A 13 0.29 6.07 1.25
CA VAL A 13 1.32 6.28 0.21
C VAL A 13 1.37 5.09 -0.75
N ILE A 14 1.34 3.85 -0.24
CA ILE A 14 1.31 2.66 -1.09
C ILE A 14 0.07 2.65 -1.97
N ALA A 15 -1.11 2.94 -1.40
CA ALA A 15 -2.35 3.01 -2.16
C ALA A 15 -2.28 4.06 -3.27
N LEU A 16 -1.72 5.25 -3.00
CA LEU A 16 -1.52 6.29 -4.00
C LEU A 16 -0.61 5.85 -5.14
N ILE A 17 0.44 5.06 -4.87
CA ILE A 17 1.29 4.48 -5.91
C ILE A 17 0.46 3.59 -6.84
N PHE A 18 -0.36 2.69 -6.28
CA PHE A 18 -1.23 1.82 -7.08
C PHE A 18 -2.29 2.60 -7.85
N PHE A 19 -2.91 3.62 -7.25
CA PHE A 19 -3.85 4.50 -7.95
C PHE A 19 -3.19 5.21 -9.12
N TYR A 20 -1.99 5.78 -8.92
CA TYR A 20 -1.22 6.42 -9.97
C TYR A 20 -0.98 5.47 -11.15
N PHE A 21 -0.43 4.28 -10.89
CA PHE A 21 -0.17 3.30 -11.95
C PHE A 21 -1.43 2.75 -12.61
N PHE A 22 -2.54 2.65 -11.88
CA PHE A 22 -3.82 2.27 -12.47
C PHE A 22 -4.28 3.31 -13.52
N PHE A 23 -4.26 4.60 -13.17
CA PHE A 23 -4.68 5.66 -14.10
C PHE A 23 -3.72 5.82 -15.28
N VAL A 24 -2.41 5.77 -15.04
CA VAL A 24 -1.40 5.74 -16.11
C VAL A 24 -1.63 4.54 -17.02
N GLY A 25 -1.86 3.36 -16.42
CA GLY A 25 -2.08 2.12 -17.15
C GLY A 25 -3.36 2.12 -17.99
N MET A 26 -4.41 2.80 -17.54
CA MET A 26 -5.61 3.01 -18.37
C MET A 26 -5.33 3.94 -19.55
N ALA A 27 -4.45 4.93 -19.37
CA ALA A 27 -4.09 5.89 -20.43
C ALA A 27 -3.17 5.27 -21.49
N ASP A 28 -2.23 4.39 -21.10
CA ASP A 28 -1.28 3.74 -22.00
C ASP A 28 -1.74 2.35 -22.49
N GLY A 29 -2.84 1.83 -21.97
CA GLY A 29 -3.43 0.54 -22.34
C GLY A 29 -2.82 -0.68 -21.66
N THR A 30 -1.85 -0.51 -20.75
CA THR A 30 -1.29 -1.62 -19.94
C THR A 30 -2.28 -2.14 -18.90
N VAL A 31 -3.25 -1.32 -18.48
CA VAL A 31 -4.49 -1.78 -17.82
C VAL A 31 -5.53 -2.00 -18.92
N SER A 32 -5.86 -3.26 -19.19
CA SER A 32 -6.79 -3.67 -20.25
C SER A 32 -7.82 -4.67 -19.72
N SER A 33 -8.75 -5.12 -20.56
CA SER A 33 -9.73 -6.14 -20.20
C SER A 33 -9.09 -7.44 -19.66
N PHE A 34 -7.83 -7.72 -20.02
CA PHE A 34 -7.09 -8.89 -19.55
C PHE A 34 -6.74 -8.82 -18.04
N ASN A 35 -6.49 -7.63 -17.50
CA ASN A 35 -6.02 -7.45 -16.11
C ASN A 35 -6.83 -6.44 -15.27
N ALA A 36 -7.84 -5.79 -15.85
CA ALA A 36 -8.68 -4.81 -15.16
C ALA A 36 -9.34 -5.38 -13.90
N GLY A 37 -9.74 -6.66 -13.92
CA GLY A 37 -10.28 -7.33 -12.74
C GLY A 37 -9.29 -7.44 -11.59
N LEU A 38 -8.01 -7.74 -11.89
CA LEU A 38 -6.95 -7.80 -10.89
C LEU A 38 -6.65 -6.41 -10.31
N TRP A 39 -6.60 -5.39 -11.16
CA TRP A 39 -6.43 -4.01 -10.72
C TRP A 39 -7.58 -3.54 -9.80
N ALA A 40 -8.82 -3.82 -10.18
CA ALA A 40 -9.99 -3.50 -9.35
C ALA A 40 -9.92 -4.20 -7.99
N LEU A 41 -9.51 -5.48 -7.95
CA LEU A 41 -9.34 -6.22 -6.71
C LEU A 41 -8.26 -5.61 -5.81
N ILE A 42 -7.12 -5.20 -6.38
CA ILE A 42 -6.04 -4.54 -5.66
C ILE A 42 -6.53 -3.22 -5.05
N LEU A 43 -7.18 -2.36 -5.84
CA LEU A 43 -7.69 -1.08 -5.35
C LEU A 43 -8.77 -1.27 -4.27
N ALA A 44 -9.64 -2.28 -4.42
CA ALA A 44 -10.63 -2.63 -3.41
C ALA A 44 -9.97 -3.10 -2.11
N ALA A 45 -8.94 -3.96 -2.18
CA ALA A 45 -8.19 -4.42 -1.01
C ALA A 45 -7.49 -3.26 -0.29
N LEU A 46 -6.86 -2.34 -1.02
CA LEU A 46 -6.24 -1.13 -0.46
C LEU A 46 -7.28 -0.23 0.22
N GLY A 47 -8.43 -0.03 -0.42
CA GLY A 47 -9.56 0.70 0.16
C GLY A 47 -10.09 0.03 1.44
N ALA A 48 -10.18 -1.29 1.46
CA ALA A 48 -10.60 -2.05 2.64
C ALA A 48 -9.59 -1.95 3.79
N ILE A 49 -8.29 -1.94 3.52
CA ILE A 49 -7.25 -1.76 4.56
C ILE A 49 -7.32 -0.35 5.16
N LEU A 50 -7.32 0.70 4.33
CA LEU A 50 -7.36 2.08 4.80
C LEU A 50 -8.69 2.44 5.48
N GLY A 51 -9.80 2.09 4.83
CA GLY A 51 -11.14 2.35 5.34
C GLY A 51 -11.47 1.51 6.56
N GLY A 52 -11.14 0.21 6.51
CA GLY A 52 -11.32 -0.71 7.64
C GLY A 52 -10.45 -0.34 8.83
N GLY A 53 -9.18 0.03 8.60
CA GLY A 53 -8.27 0.49 9.64
C GLY A 53 -8.78 1.77 10.31
N TYR A 54 -9.24 2.75 9.52
CA TYR A 54 -9.83 3.97 10.04
C TYR A 54 -11.13 3.71 10.82
N TRP A 55 -12.03 2.88 10.27
CA TRP A 55 -13.28 2.51 10.93
C TRP A 55 -13.04 1.79 12.27
N LEU A 56 -12.09 0.85 12.33
CA LEU A 56 -11.72 0.19 13.59
C LEU A 56 -11.19 1.21 14.61
N HIS A 57 -10.38 2.17 14.17
CA HIS A 57 -9.82 3.21 15.03
C HIS A 57 -10.91 4.14 15.61
N THR A 58 -11.88 4.57 14.80
CA THR A 58 -12.98 5.43 15.29
C THR A 58 -13.95 4.69 16.21
N ASN A 59 -14.08 3.37 16.05
CA ASN A 59 -14.89 2.50 16.92
C ASN A 59 -14.11 1.93 18.13
N GLN A 60 -13.01 2.56 18.55
CA GLN A 60 -12.21 2.19 19.73
C GLN A 60 -11.51 0.81 19.64
N HIS A 61 -11.52 0.15 18.48
CA HIS A 61 -10.80 -1.10 18.23
C HIS A 61 -9.34 -0.84 17.81
N VAL A 62 -8.60 -0.07 18.61
CA VAL A 62 -7.27 0.46 18.28
C VAL A 62 -6.25 -0.65 17.98
N VAL A 63 -6.32 -1.77 18.71
CA VAL A 63 -5.41 -2.92 18.47
C VAL A 63 -5.72 -3.56 17.12
N GLY A 64 -6.99 -3.82 16.82
CA GLY A 64 -7.41 -4.38 15.53
C GLY A 64 -7.03 -3.48 14.35
N ALA A 65 -7.20 -2.16 14.49
CA ALA A 65 -6.80 -1.18 13.49
C ALA A 65 -5.29 -1.28 13.17
N LYS A 66 -4.44 -1.34 14.20
CA LYS A 66 -2.98 -1.47 14.04
C LYS A 66 -2.59 -2.78 13.39
N ILE A 67 -3.21 -3.90 13.79
CA ILE A 67 -2.95 -5.22 13.19
C ILE A 67 -3.29 -5.18 11.71
N LEU A 68 -4.48 -4.70 11.34
CA LEU A 68 -4.92 -4.62 9.96
C LEU A 68 -3.98 -3.77 9.09
N LEU A 69 -3.62 -2.57 9.54
CA LEU A 69 -2.71 -1.68 8.80
C LEU A 69 -1.29 -2.28 8.71
N SER A 70 -0.84 -3.01 9.73
CA SER A 70 0.49 -3.64 9.72
C SER A 70 0.64 -4.71 8.63
N VAL A 71 -0.47 -5.30 8.15
CA VAL A 71 -0.45 -6.30 7.07
C VAL A 71 0.18 -5.74 5.80
N LEU A 72 -0.02 -4.46 5.50
CA LEU A 72 0.54 -3.80 4.32
C LEU A 72 1.74 -2.92 4.67
N ALA A 73 1.64 -2.14 5.75
CA ALA A 73 2.66 -1.16 6.11
C ALA A 73 4.02 -1.81 6.40
N VAL A 74 4.04 -2.96 7.09
CA VAL A 74 5.30 -3.65 7.44
C VAL A 74 6.01 -4.19 6.20
N PRO A 75 5.41 -5.06 5.37
CA PRO A 75 6.09 -5.53 4.16
C PRO A 75 6.37 -4.40 3.17
N GLY A 76 5.49 -3.42 3.04
CA GLY A 76 5.70 -2.26 2.18
C GLY A 76 6.90 -1.41 2.62
N LEU A 77 7.04 -1.14 3.91
CA LEU A 77 8.18 -0.42 4.46
C LEU A 77 9.48 -1.21 4.29
N LEU A 78 9.48 -2.52 4.57
CA LEU A 78 10.64 -3.38 4.38
C LEU A 78 11.08 -3.43 2.90
N CYS A 79 10.12 -3.50 1.98
CA CYS A 79 10.38 -3.43 0.55
C CYS A 79 11.00 -2.07 0.15
N GLY A 80 10.43 -0.96 0.64
CA GLY A 80 10.98 0.38 0.42
C GLY A 80 12.40 0.54 0.95
N ILE A 81 12.67 0.03 2.17
CA ILE A 81 14.02 0.02 2.76
C ILE A 81 14.97 -0.86 1.92
N PHE A 82 14.53 -2.02 1.47
CA PHE A 82 15.32 -2.89 0.61
C PHE A 82 15.75 -2.16 -0.67
N PHE A 83 14.80 -1.53 -1.38
CA PHE A 83 15.13 -0.72 -2.56
C PHE A 83 16.03 0.48 -2.25
N LEU A 84 15.81 1.15 -1.12
CA LEU A 84 16.66 2.25 -0.68
C LEU A 84 18.11 1.77 -0.47
N VAL A 85 18.31 0.62 0.17
CA VAL A 85 19.63 0.01 0.35
C VAL A 85 20.26 -0.32 -1.01
N LEU A 86 19.52 -0.92 -1.93
CA LEU A 86 20.01 -1.23 -3.27
C LEU A 86 20.46 0.03 -4.02
N ILE A 87 19.69 1.12 -3.94
CA ILE A 87 20.01 2.40 -4.59
C ILE A 87 21.27 3.02 -3.97
N LEU A 88 21.38 3.02 -2.64
CA LEU A 88 22.48 3.66 -1.92
C LEU A 88 23.80 2.88 -2.02
N THR A 89 23.72 1.55 -2.01
CA THR A 89 24.92 0.68 -2.01
C THR A 89 25.37 0.30 -3.42
N ASN A 90 24.51 0.46 -4.42
CA ASN A 90 24.74 0.09 -5.82
C ASN A 90 25.46 -1.28 -5.95
N PRO A 91 24.90 -2.34 -5.36
CA PRO A 91 25.58 -3.61 -5.28
C PRO A 91 25.70 -4.21 -6.69
N ARG A 92 26.83 -4.85 -6.95
CA ARG A 92 26.98 -5.64 -8.19
C ARG A 92 26.21 -6.94 -8.03
N TRP A 93 25.38 -7.27 -9.01
CA TRP A 93 24.49 -8.44 -9.01
C TRP A 93 25.17 -9.70 -9.58
N ASN A 94 26.49 -9.82 -9.42
CA ASN A 94 27.36 -10.76 -10.14
C ASN A 94 27.82 -11.94 -9.29
#